data_AF-A0A2X2TCW3-F1
#
_entry.id   AF-A0A2X2TCW3-F1
#
_cell.length_a   1.000
_cell.length_b   1.000
_cell.length_c   1.000
_cell.angle_alpha   90.00
_cell.angle_beta   90.00
_cell.angle_gamma   90.00
#
_symmetry.space_group_name_H-M   'P 1'
#
loop_
_entity.id
_entity.type
_entity.pdbx_description
1 polymer ?
#
loop_
_entity_poly.entity_id
_entity_poly.type
_entity_poly.pdbx_seq_one_letter_code
_entity_poly.pdbx_strand_id
1 'polypeptide(L)'
;MNMRPLPVFFLFFAYSASCTLHASMRIPQGFEELARGQTVLTDVYLYGQPLGVFQTHVDLENIQFLQPDAVASAINKIYPDNPDLNAMLHKELKKSFNRNSKLSCSSSGDTPGCDFLKTDTADIIYDENNARTILFISNHYLPEKKQKNIYYVSSVESRNAFIHQQNINFVTDRHYQSASVQGNGSLGITDNGYLNVDWNWQGQRSGKESTHDTAINNAYFRQDFLKRFYVQAGVMDSQDILVTAVGISTLASYRWGKMRGIRVGSTLAWVNMDNVSSGTPVNIFLSREARVDAYRDRQLLASFYLKSGPQELDTRSSRWAATH
;
A
#
# COMPACT_ATOMS: atom_id res chain seq x y z
N MET A 1 89.18 -5.66 39.54
CA MET A 1 89.69 -6.44 38.39
C MET A 1 88.95 -5.94 37.16
N ASN A 2 89.69 -5.38 36.20
CA ASN A 2 89.20 -4.72 34.98
C ASN A 2 88.26 -5.61 34.17
N MET A 3 87.09 -5.11 33.78
CA MET A 3 86.35 -5.60 32.60
C MET A 3 85.70 -4.45 31.82
N ARG A 4 85.89 -4.55 30.51
CA ARG A 4 85.58 -3.64 29.40
C ARG A 4 84.07 -3.42 29.14
N PRO A 5 83.70 -2.40 28.35
CA PRO A 5 82.30 -1.98 28.13
C PRO A 5 81.61 -2.78 27.02
N LEU A 6 80.27 -2.84 27.07
CA LEU A 6 79.38 -3.32 26.00
C LEU A 6 78.46 -2.17 25.55
N PRO A 7 78.13 -2.04 24.25
CA PRO A 7 77.41 -0.89 23.72
C PRO A 7 75.89 -1.07 23.87
N VAL A 8 75.21 -0.02 24.34
CA VAL A 8 73.74 0.07 24.34
C VAL A 8 73.30 0.60 22.99
N PHE A 9 72.62 -0.24 22.22
CA PHE A 9 72.02 0.07 20.92
C PHE A 9 70.73 0.86 21.16
N PHE A 10 70.70 2.14 20.75
CA PHE A 10 69.47 2.94 20.75
C PHE A 10 68.59 2.54 19.55
N LEU A 11 67.46 1.90 19.82
CA LEU A 11 66.40 1.64 18.85
C LEU A 11 65.54 2.92 18.70
N PHE A 12 65.75 3.67 17.63
CA PHE A 12 64.85 4.75 17.22
C PHE A 12 63.62 4.14 16.53
N PHE A 13 62.47 4.19 17.20
CA PHE A 13 61.18 3.88 16.60
C PHE A 13 60.77 5.04 15.67
N ALA A 14 60.86 4.83 14.35
CA ALA A 14 60.35 5.78 13.37
C ALA A 14 58.83 5.66 13.29
N TYR A 15 58.13 6.66 13.84
CA TYR A 15 56.68 6.81 13.74
C TYR A 15 56.33 7.26 12.31
N SER A 16 55.91 6.33 11.46
CA SER A 16 55.43 6.64 10.11
C SER A 16 54.04 7.28 10.20
N ALA A 17 54.00 8.61 10.25
CA ALA A 17 52.80 9.40 10.03
C ALA A 17 52.34 9.20 8.58
N SER A 18 51.29 8.40 8.39
CA SER A 18 50.62 8.27 7.10
C SER A 18 49.83 9.55 6.84
N CYS A 19 50.42 10.47 6.08
CA CYS A 19 49.73 11.64 5.58
C CYS A 19 48.85 11.21 4.40
N THR A 20 47.53 11.19 4.59
CA THR A 20 46.57 11.04 3.51
C THR A 20 46.63 12.28 2.63
N LEU A 21 47.35 12.20 1.50
CA LEU A 21 47.28 13.22 0.47
C LEU A 21 45.86 13.28 -0.07
N HIS A 22 45.11 14.33 0.29
CA HIS A 22 43.96 14.76 -0.50
C HIS A 22 44.48 15.17 -1.87
N ALA A 23 44.18 14.38 -2.89
CA ALA A 23 44.47 14.73 -4.27
C ALA A 23 43.59 15.92 -4.66
N SER A 24 44.11 17.14 -4.48
CA SER A 24 43.53 18.35 -5.06
C SER A 24 43.63 18.24 -6.57
N MET A 25 42.48 18.26 -7.26
CA MET A 25 42.39 18.21 -8.71
C MET A 25 43.15 19.42 -9.29
N ARG A 26 44.31 19.17 -9.92
CA ARG A 26 45.08 20.21 -10.63
C ARG A 26 44.42 20.44 -11.99
N ILE A 27 43.67 21.54 -12.10
CA ILE A 27 43.05 21.98 -13.37
C ILE A 27 44.16 22.36 -14.35
N PRO A 28 44.21 21.77 -15.56
CA PRO A 28 45.17 22.16 -16.59
C PRO A 28 44.96 23.61 -17.05
N GLN A 29 46.05 24.30 -17.39
CA GLN A 29 46.00 25.67 -17.88
C GLN A 29 45.15 25.74 -19.17
N GLY A 30 44.18 26.65 -19.23
CA GLY A 30 43.21 26.78 -20.33
C GLY A 30 41.86 26.07 -20.10
N PHE A 31 41.68 25.36 -18.99
CA PHE A 31 40.42 24.68 -18.60
C PHE A 31 39.74 25.34 -17.38
N GLU A 32 40.17 26.54 -16.99
CA GLU A 32 39.68 27.24 -15.80
C GLU A 32 38.20 27.64 -15.92
N GLU A 33 37.69 27.79 -17.14
CA GLU A 33 36.28 28.12 -17.40
C GLU A 33 35.36 26.92 -17.13
N LEU A 34 35.78 25.70 -17.47
CA LEU A 34 35.05 24.47 -17.13
C LEU A 34 35.05 24.19 -15.62
N ALA A 35 36.12 24.61 -14.94
CA ALA A 35 36.25 24.47 -13.49
C ALA A 35 35.40 25.48 -12.70
N ARG A 36 35.03 26.62 -13.27
CA ARG A 36 34.13 27.59 -12.61
C ARG A 36 32.67 27.16 -12.59
N GLY A 37 32.32 26.12 -13.34
CA GLY A 37 30.96 25.65 -13.47
C GLY A 37 30.06 26.59 -14.28
N GLN A 38 28.84 26.12 -14.53
CA GLN A 38 27.85 26.76 -15.37
C GLN A 38 26.48 26.78 -14.70
N THR A 39 25.69 27.81 -14.99
CA THR A 39 24.29 27.89 -14.56
C THR A 39 23.42 27.28 -15.63
N VAL A 40 22.72 26.20 -15.29
CA VAL A 40 21.85 25.45 -16.19
C VAL A 40 20.46 25.27 -15.58
N LEU A 41 19.46 25.12 -16.45
CA LEU A 41 18.12 24.70 -16.04
C LEU A 41 18.08 23.18 -16.02
N THR A 42 17.66 22.59 -14.90
CA THR A 42 17.56 21.14 -14.76
C THR A 42 16.17 20.70 -14.36
N ASP A 43 15.70 19.59 -14.94
CA ASP A 43 14.47 18.93 -14.51
C ASP A 43 14.72 18.18 -13.21
N VAL A 44 14.03 18.57 -12.14
CA VAL A 44 14.20 17.97 -10.82
C VAL A 44 13.12 16.93 -10.57
N TYR A 45 13.55 15.74 -10.16
CA TYR A 45 12.67 14.63 -9.80
C TYR A 45 12.91 14.20 -8.37
N LEU A 46 11.84 13.87 -7.64
CA LEU A 46 11.91 13.22 -6.34
C LEU A 46 11.24 11.85 -6.48
N TYR A 47 12.00 10.77 -6.35
CA TYR A 47 11.48 9.40 -6.49
C TYR A 47 10.57 9.21 -7.72
N GLY A 48 11.07 9.62 -8.89
CA GLY A 48 10.33 9.51 -10.15
C GLY A 48 9.16 10.48 -10.33
N GLN A 49 8.82 11.31 -9.33
CA GLN A 49 7.85 12.38 -9.46
C GLN A 49 8.52 13.68 -9.91
N PRO A 50 8.05 14.33 -10.99
CA PRO A 50 8.61 15.60 -11.42
C PRO A 50 8.23 16.71 -10.41
N LEU A 51 9.23 17.43 -9.92
CA LEU A 51 9.04 18.63 -9.10
C LEU A 51 8.95 19.90 -9.96
N GLY A 52 9.55 19.88 -11.15
CA GLY A 52 9.62 21.00 -12.08
C GLY A 52 11.05 21.31 -12.52
N VAL A 53 11.21 22.42 -13.23
CA VAL A 53 12.50 22.91 -13.74
C VAL A 53 13.07 23.95 -12.79
N PHE A 54 14.34 23.83 -12.41
CA PHE A 54 15.02 24.75 -11.51
C PHE A 54 16.38 25.16 -12.03
N GLN A 55 16.83 26.37 -11.69
CA GLN A 55 18.19 26.83 -12.00
C GLN A 55 19.19 26.25 -11.00
N THR A 56 20.23 25.63 -11.53
CA THR A 56 21.32 25.01 -10.76
C THR A 56 22.66 25.48 -11.28
N HIS A 57 23.58 25.79 -10.37
CA HIS A 57 24.98 25.98 -10.69
C HIS A 57 25.69 24.64 -10.58
N VAL A 58 26.40 24.22 -11.63
CA VAL A 58 27.04 22.92 -11.75
C VAL A 58 28.51 23.10 -12.12
N ASP A 59 29.41 22.56 -11.31
CA ASP A 59 30.85 22.48 -11.60
C ASP A 59 31.30 21.03 -11.81
N LEU A 60 32.62 20.80 -11.80
CA LEU A 60 33.21 19.48 -12.03
C LEU A 60 32.88 18.44 -10.94
N GLU A 61 32.60 18.87 -9.71
CA GLU A 61 32.39 17.99 -8.55
C GLU A 61 31.01 18.18 -7.92
N ASN A 62 30.43 19.37 -8.07
CA ASN A 62 29.33 19.86 -7.27
C ASN A 62 28.19 20.43 -8.08
N ILE A 63 27.03 20.46 -7.44
CA ILE A 63 25.80 21.05 -7.95
C ILE A 63 25.07 21.74 -6.81
N GLN A 64 24.61 22.95 -7.06
CA GLN A 64 23.90 23.78 -6.09
C GLN A 64 22.64 24.38 -6.71
N PHE A 65 21.52 24.31 -5.99
CA PHE A 65 20.30 25.00 -6.38
C PHE A 65 20.42 26.50 -6.12
N LEU A 66 20.15 27.32 -7.14
CA LEU A 66 20.11 28.78 -6.98
C LEU A 66 18.84 29.25 -6.25
N GLN A 67 17.78 28.44 -6.28
CA GLN A 67 16.47 28.72 -5.66
C GLN A 67 16.03 27.56 -4.72
N PRO A 68 16.76 27.31 -3.63
CA PRO A 68 16.51 26.15 -2.77
C PRO A 68 15.12 26.18 -2.09
N ASP A 69 14.62 27.37 -1.75
CA ASP A 69 13.29 27.51 -1.12
C ASP A 69 12.14 27.17 -2.09
N ALA A 70 12.34 27.36 -3.40
CA ALA A 70 11.35 26.97 -4.42
C ALA A 70 11.28 25.45 -4.56
N VAL A 71 12.43 24.77 -4.52
CA VAL A 71 12.51 23.30 -4.51
C VAL A 71 11.87 22.74 -3.24
N ALA A 72 12.19 23.29 -2.06
CA ALA A 72 11.57 22.91 -0.79
C ALA A 72 10.04 23.07 -0.84
N SER A 73 9.56 24.18 -1.41
CA SER A 73 8.13 24.43 -1.58
C SER A 73 7.45 23.41 -2.52
N ALA A 74 8.14 22.97 -3.58
CA ALA A 74 7.62 21.92 -4.48
C ALA A 74 7.49 20.57 -3.76
N ILE A 75 8.45 20.22 -2.89
CA ILE A 75 8.42 18.99 -2.09
C ILE A 75 7.31 19.06 -1.03
N ASN A 76 7.16 20.19 -0.35
CA ASN A 76 6.12 20.39 0.67
C ASN A 76 4.69 20.28 0.10
N LYS A 77 4.49 20.55 -1.20
CA LYS A 77 3.20 20.30 -1.87
C LYS A 77 2.87 18.81 -1.99
N ILE A 78 3.88 17.96 -2.09
CA ILE A 78 3.73 16.50 -2.22
C ILE A 78 3.57 15.85 -0.84
N TYR A 79 4.34 16.32 0.14
CA TYR A 79 4.31 15.84 1.52
C TYR A 79 3.90 16.97 2.48
N PRO A 80 2.61 17.37 2.47
CA PRO A 80 2.11 18.32 3.45
C PRO A 80 2.22 17.72 4.87
N ASP A 81 2.40 18.57 5.87
CA ASP A 81 2.32 18.24 7.31
C ASP A 81 3.52 17.48 7.94
N ASN A 82 4.75 17.66 7.43
CA ASN A 82 5.96 17.21 8.14
C ASN A 82 6.90 18.39 8.48
N PRO A 83 6.85 18.94 9.71
CA PRO A 83 7.69 20.09 10.10
C PRO A 83 9.18 19.74 10.14
N ASP A 84 9.53 18.50 10.49
CA ASP A 84 10.92 18.03 10.55
C ASP A 84 11.52 17.90 9.14
N LEU A 85 10.72 17.41 8.18
CA LEU A 85 11.09 17.40 6.76
C LEU A 85 11.34 18.83 6.27
N ASN A 86 10.44 19.77 6.57
CA ASN A 86 10.58 21.14 6.11
C ASN A 86 11.87 21.81 6.66
N ALA A 87 12.17 21.61 7.95
CA ALA A 87 13.40 22.08 8.56
C ALA A 87 14.66 21.45 7.92
N MET A 88 14.62 20.15 7.62
CA MET A 88 15.71 19.46 6.92
C MET A 88 15.91 20.01 5.50
N LEU A 89 14.85 20.19 4.73
CA LEU A 89 14.91 20.72 3.36
C LEU A 89 15.52 22.13 3.31
N HIS A 90 15.07 23.04 4.18
CA HIS A 90 15.61 24.41 4.23
C HIS A 90 17.09 24.46 4.66
N LYS A 91 17.57 23.47 5.41
CA LYS A 91 18.97 23.36 5.84
C LYS A 91 19.85 22.70 4.77
N GLU A 92 19.40 21.59 4.21
CA GLU A 92 20.22 20.77 3.31
C GLU A 92 20.23 21.30 1.87
N LEU A 93 19.09 21.79 1.33
CA LEU A 93 19.03 22.26 -0.07
C LEU A 93 19.85 23.53 -0.35
N LYS A 94 20.24 24.29 0.69
CA LYS A 94 21.11 25.46 0.55
C LYS A 94 22.58 25.08 0.33
N LYS A 95 22.96 23.85 0.68
CA LYS A 95 24.32 23.35 0.55
C LYS A 95 24.62 22.98 -0.89
N SER A 96 25.91 22.87 -1.18
CA SER A 96 26.41 22.25 -2.39
C SER A 96 26.36 20.72 -2.24
N PHE A 97 25.84 20.02 -3.24
CA PHE A 97 25.78 18.57 -3.27
C PHE A 97 26.85 18.02 -4.20
N ASN A 98 27.36 16.82 -3.90
CA ASN A 98 28.14 16.07 -4.87
C ASN A 98 27.25 15.74 -6.07
N ARG A 99 27.74 15.99 -7.28
CA ARG A 99 26.95 15.74 -8.51
C ARG A 99 26.61 14.27 -8.74
N ASN A 100 27.43 13.36 -8.21
CA ASN A 100 27.22 11.91 -8.31
C ASN A 100 26.90 11.37 -9.73
N SER A 101 27.30 12.07 -10.80
CA SER A 101 26.86 11.75 -12.17
C SER A 101 27.27 10.37 -12.68
N LYS A 102 28.32 9.79 -12.09
CA LYS A 102 28.74 8.40 -12.34
C LYS A 102 27.68 7.37 -11.95
N LEU A 103 26.78 7.72 -11.02
CA LEU A 103 25.68 6.87 -10.61
C LEU A 103 24.50 6.98 -11.57
N SER A 104 24.50 7.93 -12.51
CA SER A 104 23.43 8.01 -13.49
C SER A 104 23.47 6.84 -14.47
N CYS A 105 22.32 6.26 -14.78
CA CYS A 105 22.21 5.16 -15.75
C CYS A 105 22.65 5.58 -17.15
N SER A 106 22.40 6.84 -17.55
CA SER A 106 22.80 7.38 -18.85
C SER A 106 24.32 7.37 -19.03
N SER A 107 25.06 7.66 -17.95
CA SER A 107 26.52 7.75 -17.92
C SER A 107 27.19 6.39 -17.71
N SER A 108 26.51 5.44 -17.07
CA SER A 108 27.07 4.14 -16.65
C SER A 108 26.60 2.95 -17.48
N GLY A 109 25.84 3.17 -18.56
CA GLY A 109 25.41 2.12 -19.48
C GLY A 109 24.44 1.11 -18.85
N ASP A 110 23.49 1.60 -18.05
CA ASP A 110 22.42 0.81 -17.43
C ASP A 110 22.86 -0.32 -16.47
N THR A 111 24.01 -0.15 -15.82
CA THR A 111 24.50 -1.10 -14.80
C THR A 111 23.49 -1.29 -13.66
N PRO A 112 23.33 -2.52 -13.11
CA PRO A 112 22.39 -2.77 -12.01
C PRO A 112 22.69 -1.87 -10.80
N GLY A 113 21.71 -1.06 -10.38
CA GLY A 113 21.85 -0.12 -9.25
C GLY A 113 22.25 1.31 -9.63
N CYS A 114 22.34 1.67 -10.91
CA CYS A 114 22.41 3.06 -11.36
C CYS A 114 21.10 3.84 -11.03
N ASP A 115 21.07 5.18 -11.12
CA ASP A 115 19.98 6.09 -10.73
C ASP A 115 19.44 5.88 -9.30
N PHE A 116 20.28 5.36 -8.40
CA PHE A 116 19.95 5.17 -7.00
C PHE A 116 21.06 5.67 -6.08
N LEU A 117 20.65 6.37 -5.03
CA LEU A 117 21.52 6.84 -3.97
C LEU A 117 20.82 6.67 -2.63
N LYS A 118 21.47 5.94 -1.70
CA LYS A 118 21.03 5.88 -0.31
C LYS A 118 21.62 7.07 0.43
N THR A 119 20.77 7.85 1.10
CA THR A 119 21.17 9.02 1.90
C THR A 119 20.46 9.01 3.25
N ASP A 120 21.14 9.55 4.26
CA ASP A 120 20.59 9.73 5.61
C ASP A 120 19.88 11.08 5.76
N THR A 121 20.06 12.01 4.82
CA THR A 121 19.42 13.33 4.81
C THR A 121 18.80 13.65 3.46
N ALA A 122 19.52 14.36 2.59
CA ALA A 122 19.16 14.63 1.21
C ALA A 122 20.45 14.56 0.37
N ASP A 123 20.36 13.95 -0.80
CA ASP A 123 21.48 13.88 -1.73
C ASP A 123 20.95 13.73 -3.17
N ILE A 124 21.77 14.01 -4.16
CA ILE A 124 21.32 14.09 -5.55
C ILE A 124 22.21 13.32 -6.52
N ILE A 125 21.62 12.91 -7.64
CA ILE A 125 22.32 12.45 -8.83
C ILE A 125 22.02 13.44 -9.94
N TYR A 126 23.05 14.05 -10.51
CA TYR A 126 22.96 14.88 -11.70
C TYR A 126 23.30 14.07 -12.95
N ASP A 127 22.32 13.87 -13.82
CA ASP A 127 22.46 13.27 -15.13
C ASP A 127 22.79 14.36 -16.16
N GLU A 128 24.07 14.43 -16.53
CA GLU A 128 24.59 15.39 -17.51
C GLU A 128 24.00 15.21 -18.90
N ASN A 129 23.74 13.96 -19.32
CA ASN A 129 23.31 13.67 -20.68
C ASN A 129 21.88 14.17 -20.93
N ASN A 130 21.07 14.21 -19.88
CA ASN A 130 19.66 14.60 -19.95
C ASN A 130 19.33 15.90 -19.20
N ALA A 131 20.33 16.61 -18.67
CA ALA A 131 20.16 17.80 -17.82
C ALA A 131 19.14 17.58 -16.68
N ARG A 132 19.20 16.42 -16.04
CA ARG A 132 18.21 15.96 -15.05
C ARG A 132 18.84 15.83 -13.68
N THR A 133 18.13 16.29 -12.65
CA THR A 133 18.55 16.15 -11.25
C THR A 133 17.59 15.22 -10.51
N ILE A 134 18.09 14.10 -10.01
CA ILE A 134 17.33 13.14 -9.21
C ILE A 134 17.64 13.39 -7.74
N LEU A 135 16.65 13.88 -7.00
CA LEU A 135 16.73 14.16 -5.57
C LEU A 135 16.29 12.92 -4.77
N PHE A 136 17.07 12.61 -3.74
CA PHE A 136 16.79 11.58 -2.75
C PHE A 136 16.70 12.24 -1.38
N ILE A 137 15.72 11.83 -0.58
CA ILE A 137 15.60 12.22 0.83
C ILE A 137 15.67 10.99 1.71
N SER A 138 15.86 11.16 3.01
CA SER A 138 15.85 10.02 3.92
C SER A 138 14.44 9.51 4.16
N ASN A 139 14.30 8.18 4.20
CA ASN A 139 13.03 7.51 4.49
C ASN A 139 12.46 7.90 5.86
N HIS A 140 13.28 8.40 6.78
CA HIS A 140 12.82 8.85 8.10
C HIS A 140 11.86 10.06 8.02
N TYR A 141 11.98 10.87 6.96
CA TYR A 141 11.14 12.06 6.77
C TYR A 141 9.93 11.80 5.86
N LEU A 142 9.83 10.62 5.26
CA LEU A 142 8.66 10.24 4.48
C LEU A 142 7.51 9.87 5.43
N PRO A 143 6.29 10.39 5.23
CA PRO A 143 5.19 10.10 6.12
C PRO A 143 4.89 8.59 6.15
N GLU A 144 4.68 8.06 7.36
CA GLU A 144 4.13 6.72 7.50
C GLU A 144 2.75 6.68 6.83
N LYS A 145 2.52 5.67 5.97
CA LYS A 145 1.22 5.48 5.35
C LYS A 145 0.17 5.28 6.43
N LYS A 146 -0.71 6.27 6.63
CA LYS A 146 -1.87 6.14 7.52
C LYS A 146 -2.62 4.87 7.14
N GLN A 147 -2.73 3.92 8.07
CA GLN A 147 -3.50 2.70 7.87
C GLN A 147 -4.93 3.09 7.51
N LYS A 148 -5.35 2.76 6.29
CA LYS A 148 -6.73 2.99 5.84
C LYS A 148 -7.69 2.29 6.79
N ASN A 149 -8.80 2.94 7.14
CA ASN A 149 -9.84 2.31 7.94
C ASN A 149 -10.32 1.05 7.21
N ILE A 150 -10.15 -0.09 7.88
CA ILE A 150 -10.49 -1.40 7.35
C ILE A 150 -11.99 -1.67 7.31
N TYR A 151 -12.80 -0.83 7.96
CA TYR A 151 -14.25 -0.96 8.00
C TYR A 151 -14.95 -0.01 7.03
N TYR A 152 -16.03 -0.46 6.41
CA TYR A 152 -16.99 0.42 5.76
C TYR A 152 -17.48 1.48 6.74
N VAL A 153 -17.53 2.72 6.28
CA VAL A 153 -18.09 3.85 7.01
C VAL A 153 -19.46 4.12 6.38
N SER A 154 -20.50 4.19 7.21
CA SER A 154 -21.84 4.55 6.73
C SER A 154 -21.77 5.94 6.12
N SER A 155 -22.27 6.10 4.89
CA SER A 155 -22.36 7.41 4.25
C SER A 155 -23.38 8.27 5.00
N VAL A 156 -23.17 9.60 4.99
CA VAL A 156 -24.10 10.58 5.57
C VAL A 156 -25.52 10.46 4.99
N GLU A 157 -25.65 9.84 3.80
CA GLU A 157 -26.91 9.62 3.10
C GLU A 157 -27.63 8.31 3.46
N SER A 158 -27.08 7.48 4.35
CA SER A 158 -27.74 6.23 4.75
C SER A 158 -29.07 6.52 5.43
N ARG A 159 -30.14 5.86 4.98
CA ARG A 159 -31.51 6.02 5.50
C ARG A 159 -32.15 4.66 5.69
N ASN A 160 -33.13 4.61 6.60
CA ASN A 160 -33.99 3.45 6.78
C ASN A 160 -34.68 3.12 5.46
N ALA A 161 -34.48 1.88 4.97
CA ALA A 161 -35.02 1.41 3.71
C ALA A 161 -35.55 -0.01 3.87
N PHE A 162 -36.61 -0.31 3.13
CA PHE A 162 -37.15 -1.64 2.99
C PHE A 162 -36.75 -2.21 1.63
N ILE A 163 -36.08 -3.35 1.64
CA ILE A 163 -35.69 -4.09 0.45
C ILE A 163 -36.44 -5.42 0.50
N HIS A 164 -37.20 -5.71 -0.56
CA HIS A 164 -37.94 -6.95 -0.68
C HIS A 164 -37.66 -7.60 -2.03
N GLN A 165 -37.36 -8.89 -1.99
CA GLN A 165 -37.25 -9.74 -3.17
C GLN A 165 -38.29 -10.84 -3.08
N GLN A 166 -39.03 -11.00 -4.17
CA GLN A 166 -40.03 -12.05 -4.31
C GLN A 166 -39.71 -12.89 -5.55
N ASN A 167 -39.77 -14.20 -5.41
CA ASN A 167 -39.66 -15.14 -6.52
C ASN A 167 -40.94 -15.99 -6.57
N ILE A 168 -41.54 -16.03 -7.75
CA ILE A 168 -42.79 -16.73 -8.02
C ILE A 168 -42.51 -17.67 -9.18
N ASN A 169 -42.68 -18.97 -8.97
CA ASN A 169 -42.62 -19.97 -10.02
C ASN A 169 -43.98 -20.64 -10.14
N PHE A 170 -44.42 -20.86 -11.36
CA PHE A 170 -45.65 -21.55 -11.66
C PHE A 170 -45.41 -22.54 -12.79
N VAL A 171 -45.86 -23.77 -12.61
CA VAL A 171 -45.74 -24.85 -13.59
C VAL A 171 -47.11 -25.49 -13.75
N THR A 172 -47.51 -25.75 -14.98
CA THR A 172 -48.79 -26.41 -15.29
C THR A 172 -48.60 -27.42 -16.40
N ASP A 173 -49.31 -28.54 -16.27
CA ASP A 173 -49.45 -29.62 -17.24
C ASP A 173 -50.92 -30.11 -17.21
N ARG A 174 -51.32 -31.04 -18.09
CA ARG A 174 -52.70 -31.54 -18.22
C ARG A 174 -53.26 -32.14 -16.93
N HIS A 175 -52.41 -32.69 -16.08
CA HIS A 175 -52.81 -33.38 -14.84
C HIS A 175 -52.12 -32.83 -13.58
N TYR A 176 -51.23 -31.85 -13.73
CA TYR A 176 -50.39 -31.33 -12.64
C TYR A 176 -50.32 -29.81 -12.69
N GLN A 177 -50.44 -29.16 -11.54
CA GLN A 177 -50.22 -27.73 -11.38
C GLN A 177 -49.39 -27.52 -10.13
N SER A 178 -48.35 -26.70 -10.20
CA SER A 178 -47.62 -26.27 -9.01
C SER A 178 -47.30 -24.79 -9.06
N ALA A 179 -47.30 -24.21 -7.87
CA ALA A 179 -47.01 -22.82 -7.64
C ALA A 179 -46.09 -22.73 -6.42
N SER A 180 -44.99 -22.01 -6.53
CA SER A 180 -44.11 -21.71 -5.41
C SER A 180 -43.91 -20.21 -5.34
N VAL A 181 -44.11 -19.64 -4.16
CA VAL A 181 -43.84 -18.24 -3.88
C VAL A 181 -42.89 -18.17 -2.71
N GLN A 182 -41.76 -17.50 -2.89
CA GLN A 182 -40.80 -17.26 -1.82
C GLN A 182 -40.47 -15.77 -1.75
N GLY A 183 -40.31 -15.27 -0.54
CA GLY A 183 -40.01 -13.86 -0.30
C GLY A 183 -38.97 -13.69 0.81
N ASN A 184 -38.02 -12.79 0.56
CA ASN A 184 -37.07 -12.26 1.55
C ASN A 184 -37.30 -10.76 1.67
N GLY A 185 -37.50 -10.26 2.88
CA GLY A 185 -37.65 -8.85 3.17
C GLY A 185 -36.67 -8.42 4.24
N SER A 186 -35.97 -7.30 4.02
CA SER A 186 -35.07 -6.69 5.00
C SER A 186 -35.42 -5.20 5.17
N LEU A 187 -35.65 -4.78 6.42
CA LEU A 187 -35.97 -3.40 6.78
C LEU A 187 -34.87 -2.84 7.69
N GLY A 188 -34.13 -1.84 7.21
CA GLY A 188 -33.18 -1.10 8.04
C GLY A 188 -33.91 -0.21 9.06
N ILE A 189 -33.60 -0.37 10.35
CA ILE A 189 -34.20 0.39 11.45
C ILE A 189 -33.21 1.39 12.04
N THR A 190 -31.94 1.00 12.15
CA THR A 190 -30.82 1.79 12.68
C THR A 190 -29.66 1.74 11.69
N ASP A 191 -28.62 2.56 11.91
CA ASP A 191 -27.42 2.59 11.06
C ASP A 191 -26.69 1.23 10.95
N ASN A 192 -26.97 0.33 11.89
CA ASN A 192 -26.30 -0.95 12.05
C ASN A 192 -27.28 -2.05 12.50
N GLY A 193 -28.56 -1.91 12.19
CA GLY A 193 -29.58 -2.87 12.62
C GLY A 193 -30.77 -2.94 11.68
N TYR A 194 -31.29 -4.16 11.49
CA TYR A 194 -32.35 -4.46 10.55
C TYR A 194 -33.28 -5.58 11.04
N LEU A 195 -34.52 -5.55 10.58
CA LEU A 195 -35.45 -6.69 10.64
C LEU A 195 -35.33 -7.49 9.34
N ASN A 196 -35.36 -8.81 9.45
CA ASN A 196 -35.38 -9.70 8.30
C ASN A 196 -36.48 -10.76 8.44
N VAL A 197 -37.17 -11.02 7.34
CA VAL A 197 -38.25 -12.00 7.25
C VAL A 197 -38.11 -12.80 5.95
N ASP A 198 -38.07 -14.12 6.11
CA ASP A 198 -38.04 -15.11 5.03
C ASP A 198 -39.23 -16.04 5.13
N TRP A 199 -39.98 -16.12 4.04
CA TRP A 199 -41.15 -16.97 3.96
C TRP A 199 -41.23 -17.67 2.61
N ASN A 200 -41.84 -18.85 2.62
CA ASN A 200 -42.17 -19.60 1.43
C ASN A 200 -43.61 -20.12 1.51
N TRP A 201 -44.16 -20.32 0.33
CA TRP A 201 -45.44 -20.95 0.10
C TRP A 201 -45.28 -21.85 -1.11
N GLN A 202 -45.75 -23.08 -1.02
CA GLN A 202 -45.78 -24.01 -2.14
C GLN A 202 -47.14 -24.69 -2.19
N GLY A 203 -47.77 -24.65 -3.35
CA GLY A 203 -49.01 -25.34 -3.65
C GLY A 203 -48.78 -26.29 -4.82
N GLN A 204 -49.30 -27.51 -4.71
CA GLN A 204 -49.34 -28.43 -5.84
C GLN A 204 -50.69 -29.13 -5.90
N ARG A 205 -51.15 -29.37 -7.12
CA ARG A 205 -52.39 -30.07 -7.42
C ARG A 205 -52.09 -31.14 -8.46
N SER A 206 -52.44 -32.38 -8.15
CA SER A 206 -52.33 -33.52 -9.06
C SER A 206 -53.68 -34.23 -9.13
N GLY A 207 -54.35 -34.13 -10.27
CA GLY A 207 -55.72 -34.62 -10.43
C GLY A 207 -56.71 -33.98 -9.43
N LYS A 208 -57.21 -34.79 -8.48
CA LYS A 208 -58.14 -34.36 -7.41
C LYS A 208 -57.45 -34.00 -6.10
N GLU A 209 -56.17 -34.33 -5.94
CA GLU A 209 -55.43 -34.05 -4.72
C GLU A 209 -54.76 -32.68 -4.81
N SER A 210 -54.79 -31.94 -3.71
CA SER A 210 -54.17 -30.63 -3.58
C SER A 210 -53.44 -30.57 -2.26
N THR A 211 -52.16 -30.23 -2.29
CA THR A 211 -51.35 -30.01 -1.10
C THR A 211 -50.79 -28.60 -1.13
N HIS A 212 -50.78 -27.97 0.04
CA HIS A 212 -50.25 -26.63 0.22
C HIS A 212 -49.42 -26.61 1.49
N ASP A 213 -48.26 -25.97 1.44
CA ASP A 213 -47.37 -25.78 2.56
C ASP A 213 -46.93 -24.32 2.62
N THR A 214 -46.91 -23.77 3.84
CA THR A 214 -46.50 -22.39 4.11
C THR A 214 -45.51 -22.43 5.26
N ALA A 215 -44.29 -21.95 5.05
CA ALA A 215 -43.30 -21.87 6.10
C ALA A 215 -42.68 -20.49 6.20
N ILE A 216 -42.55 -19.99 7.43
CA ILE A 216 -41.70 -18.87 7.77
C ILE A 216 -40.37 -19.46 8.24
N ASN A 217 -39.29 -19.20 7.50
CA ASN A 217 -37.98 -19.78 7.77
C ASN A 217 -37.23 -18.91 8.76
N ASN A 218 -37.17 -17.60 8.48
CA ASN A 218 -36.52 -16.61 9.33
C ASN A 218 -37.47 -15.46 9.63
N ALA A 219 -37.43 -14.96 10.87
CA ALA A 219 -38.09 -13.75 11.30
C ALA A 219 -37.32 -13.23 12.52
N TYR A 220 -36.36 -12.34 12.30
CA TYR A 220 -35.47 -11.87 13.37
C TYR A 220 -35.13 -10.38 13.26
N PHE A 221 -34.78 -9.81 14.40
CA PHE A 221 -34.12 -8.52 14.50
C PHE A 221 -32.62 -8.74 14.70
N ARG A 222 -31.78 -7.98 13.98
CA ARG A 222 -30.34 -7.99 14.13
C ARG A 222 -29.82 -6.59 14.46
N GLN A 223 -28.88 -6.52 15.38
CA GLN A 223 -28.14 -5.31 15.73
C GLN A 223 -26.63 -5.62 15.76
N ASP A 224 -25.85 -4.87 14.99
CA ASP A 224 -24.40 -4.98 14.92
C ASP A 224 -23.73 -3.94 15.85
N PHE A 225 -22.74 -4.40 16.61
CA PHE A 225 -21.97 -3.61 17.57
C PHE A 225 -20.49 -3.59 17.20
N LEU A 226 -19.86 -2.42 17.36
CA LEU A 226 -18.43 -2.21 17.10
C LEU A 226 -17.97 -2.68 15.70
N LYS A 227 -18.90 -2.84 14.75
CA LYS A 227 -18.66 -3.40 13.40
C LYS A 227 -18.03 -4.80 13.40
N ARG A 228 -18.07 -5.50 14.53
CA ARG A 228 -17.36 -6.78 14.76
C ARG A 228 -18.26 -7.88 15.32
N PHE A 229 -19.25 -7.51 16.13
CA PHE A 229 -20.14 -8.46 16.79
C PHE A 229 -21.58 -8.12 16.47
N TYR A 230 -22.45 -9.12 16.53
CA TYR A 230 -23.89 -8.93 16.34
C TYR A 230 -24.69 -9.67 17.39
N VAL A 231 -25.87 -9.14 17.65
CA VAL A 231 -26.93 -9.81 18.41
C VAL A 231 -28.14 -9.94 17.50
N GLN A 232 -28.70 -11.15 17.43
CA GLN A 232 -29.90 -11.49 16.68
C GLN A 232 -30.94 -12.08 17.63
N ALA A 233 -32.20 -11.71 17.46
CA ALA A 233 -33.29 -12.26 18.26
C ALA A 233 -34.51 -12.53 17.37
N GLY A 234 -35.07 -13.74 17.47
CA GLY A 234 -36.26 -14.13 16.71
C GLY A 234 -36.28 -15.61 16.36
N VAL A 235 -36.96 -15.92 15.25
CA VAL A 235 -36.99 -17.25 14.64
C VAL A 235 -35.92 -17.31 13.56
N MET A 236 -35.04 -18.30 13.63
CA MET A 236 -33.91 -18.48 12.71
C MET A 236 -33.78 -19.95 12.35
N ASP A 237 -33.56 -20.27 11.08
CA ASP A 237 -33.15 -21.61 10.68
C ASP A 237 -31.64 -21.78 10.94
N SER A 238 -31.25 -22.94 11.47
CA SER A 238 -29.84 -23.25 11.75
C SER A 238 -29.03 -23.49 10.47
N GLN A 239 -29.69 -23.72 9.34
CA GLN A 239 -29.02 -23.94 8.05
C GLN A 239 -28.39 -22.66 7.48
N ASP A 240 -28.92 -21.49 7.84
CA ASP A 240 -28.37 -20.18 7.42
C ASP A 240 -27.17 -19.73 8.25
N ILE A 241 -26.70 -20.57 9.19
CA ILE A 241 -25.47 -20.35 9.98
C ILE A 241 -24.22 -20.33 9.08
N LEU A 242 -24.29 -20.92 7.88
CA LEU A 242 -23.15 -21.19 7.01
C LEU A 242 -22.90 -20.11 5.93
N VAL A 243 -23.67 -19.01 5.92
CA VAL A 243 -23.46 -17.94 4.93
C VAL A 243 -22.23 -17.10 5.28
N THR A 244 -21.40 -16.88 4.26
CA THR A 244 -19.99 -16.45 4.23
C THR A 244 -19.65 -15.11 4.90
N ALA A 245 -20.60 -14.44 5.56
CA ALA A 245 -20.39 -13.20 6.32
C ALA A 245 -20.21 -13.41 7.84
N VAL A 246 -20.42 -14.64 8.32
CA VAL A 246 -20.24 -15.03 9.72
C VAL A 246 -18.92 -15.79 9.82
N GLY A 247 -18.04 -15.40 10.74
CA GLY A 247 -16.77 -16.10 10.98
C GLY A 247 -16.99 -17.60 11.19
N ILE A 248 -16.16 -18.42 10.52
CA ILE A 248 -16.25 -19.88 10.50
C ILE A 248 -16.44 -20.45 11.91
N SER A 249 -17.50 -21.24 12.10
CA SER A 249 -17.71 -22.02 13.32
C SER A 249 -18.09 -23.45 12.95
N THR A 250 -17.12 -24.37 13.04
CA THR A 250 -17.28 -25.80 12.78
C THR A 250 -17.89 -26.51 14.00
N LEU A 251 -19.22 -26.48 14.13
CA LEU A 251 -19.97 -27.35 15.04
C LEU A 251 -21.25 -27.87 14.37
N ALA A 252 -21.11 -28.38 13.14
CA ALA A 252 -22.21 -29.01 12.40
C ALA A 252 -22.27 -30.52 12.70
N SER A 253 -22.57 -30.90 13.95
CA SER A 253 -22.83 -32.30 14.31
C SER A 253 -24.25 -32.54 14.84
N TYR A 254 -25.07 -31.50 14.94
CA TYR A 254 -26.50 -31.67 15.26
C TYR A 254 -27.31 -30.71 14.38
N ARG A 255 -28.29 -31.26 13.63
CA ARG A 255 -29.23 -30.46 12.84
C ARG A 255 -30.33 -29.99 13.77
N TRP A 256 -30.09 -28.90 14.49
CA TRP A 256 -31.14 -28.24 15.24
C TRP A 256 -32.14 -27.71 14.21
N GLY A 257 -33.44 -27.97 14.36
CA GLY A 257 -34.46 -27.36 13.49
C GLY A 257 -34.54 -25.84 13.69
N LYS A 258 -35.68 -25.25 13.39
CA LYS A 258 -35.93 -23.81 13.62
C LYS A 258 -35.63 -23.44 15.08
N MET A 259 -34.73 -22.49 15.28
CA MET A 259 -34.38 -21.93 16.58
C MET A 259 -35.26 -20.71 16.86
N ARG A 260 -35.82 -20.64 18.06
CA ARG A 260 -36.52 -19.44 18.55
C ARG A 260 -35.75 -18.93 19.76
N GLY A 261 -35.09 -17.78 19.63
CA GLY A 261 -34.28 -17.27 20.73
C GLY A 261 -33.31 -16.18 20.29
N ILE A 262 -32.19 -16.14 20.98
CA ILE A 262 -31.15 -15.12 20.82
C ILE A 262 -29.88 -15.79 20.30
N ARG A 263 -29.21 -15.12 19.36
CA ARG A 263 -27.92 -15.51 18.80
C ARG A 263 -26.94 -14.35 18.91
N VAL A 264 -25.71 -14.65 19.34
CA VAL A 264 -24.60 -13.70 19.38
C VAL A 264 -23.46 -14.26 18.57
N GLY A 265 -22.80 -13.45 17.76
CA GLY A 265 -21.69 -13.90 16.92
C GLY A 265 -20.81 -12.76 16.43
N SER A 266 -19.72 -13.11 15.74
CA SER A 266 -18.86 -12.16 15.04
C SER A 266 -19.30 -11.99 13.58
N THR A 267 -19.08 -10.81 13.01
CA THR A 267 -19.43 -10.47 11.63
C THR A 267 -18.24 -9.86 10.90
N LEU A 268 -18.09 -10.23 9.64
CA LEU A 268 -17.15 -9.60 8.71
C LEU A 268 -17.86 -8.66 7.72
N ALA A 269 -19.18 -8.46 7.84
CA ALA A 269 -19.98 -7.68 6.90
C ALA A 269 -19.52 -6.20 6.77
N TRP A 270 -18.92 -5.66 7.83
CA TRP A 270 -18.40 -4.29 7.84
C TRP A 270 -16.96 -4.19 7.36
N VAL A 271 -16.27 -5.31 7.17
CA VAL A 271 -14.88 -5.31 6.73
C VAL A 271 -14.84 -5.01 5.25
N ASN A 272 -14.16 -3.93 4.89
CA ASN A 272 -13.80 -3.68 3.52
C ASN A 272 -12.64 -4.62 3.16
N MET A 273 -12.97 -5.72 2.49
CA MET A 273 -11.97 -6.71 2.07
C MET A 273 -10.92 -6.12 1.12
N ASP A 274 -11.22 -5.04 0.40
CA ASP A 274 -10.22 -4.35 -0.42
C ASP A 274 -9.19 -3.60 0.43
N ASN A 275 -9.54 -3.22 1.67
CA ASN A 275 -8.65 -2.58 2.64
C ASN A 275 -8.00 -3.58 3.61
N VAL A 276 -8.61 -4.76 3.84
CA VAL A 276 -8.10 -5.82 4.74
C VAL A 276 -7.32 -6.90 4.03
N SER A 277 -7.54 -7.11 2.74
CA SER A 277 -6.71 -8.01 1.94
C SER A 277 -5.34 -7.38 1.75
N SER A 278 -4.50 -7.48 2.79
CA SER A 278 -3.06 -7.36 2.65
C SER A 278 -2.58 -8.61 1.90
N GLY A 279 -2.52 -8.53 0.57
CA GLY A 279 -1.41 -9.22 -0.08
C GLY A 279 -0.14 -8.69 0.59
N THR A 280 0.85 -9.55 0.87
CA THR A 280 2.09 -9.09 1.51
C THR A 280 2.61 -7.90 0.72
N PRO A 281 2.66 -6.68 1.31
CA PRO A 281 3.13 -5.53 0.59
C PRO A 281 4.60 -5.75 0.27
N VAL A 282 4.92 -5.84 -1.01
CA VAL A 282 6.31 -5.98 -1.46
C VAL A 282 6.81 -4.57 -1.75
N ASN A 283 7.66 -4.07 -0.86
CA ASN A 283 8.38 -2.82 -1.10
C ASN A 283 9.54 -3.11 -2.05
N ILE A 284 9.48 -2.50 -3.23
CA ILE A 284 10.58 -2.53 -4.19
C ILE A 284 11.09 -1.12 -4.38
N PHE A 285 12.40 -0.97 -4.51
CA PHE A 285 13.00 0.29 -4.89
C PHE A 285 13.43 0.17 -6.35
N LEU A 286 12.85 1.01 -7.20
CA LEU A 286 13.18 1.04 -8.62
C LEU A 286 14.10 2.22 -8.90
N SER A 287 15.23 1.98 -9.56
CA SER A 287 16.12 3.07 -9.97
C SER A 287 15.55 3.91 -11.12
N ARG A 288 14.78 3.28 -12.01
CA ARG A 288 14.18 3.89 -13.19
C ARG A 288 12.74 3.42 -13.37
N GLU A 289 12.00 4.05 -14.28
CA GLU A 289 10.70 3.55 -14.67
C GLU A 289 10.85 2.14 -15.25
N ALA A 290 10.11 1.19 -14.69
CA ALA A 290 10.27 -0.22 -15.04
C ALA A 290 8.93 -0.94 -15.00
N ARG A 291 8.82 -1.95 -15.88
CA ARG A 291 7.76 -2.94 -15.81
C ARG A 291 8.18 -4.04 -14.85
N VAL A 292 7.38 -4.29 -13.82
CA VAL A 292 7.59 -5.35 -12.84
C VAL A 292 6.51 -6.40 -13.03
N ASP A 293 6.92 -7.62 -13.36
CA ASP A 293 6.02 -8.75 -13.51
C ASP A 293 6.11 -9.66 -12.27
N ALA A 294 4.97 -9.91 -11.63
CA ALA A 294 4.86 -10.78 -10.47
C ALA A 294 4.38 -12.17 -10.90
N TYR A 295 5.17 -13.21 -10.62
CA TYR A 295 4.85 -14.60 -10.94
C TYR A 295 4.66 -15.44 -9.67
N ARG A 296 3.76 -16.44 -9.73
CA ARG A 296 3.68 -17.55 -8.77
C ARG A 296 3.57 -18.86 -9.53
N ASP A 297 4.39 -19.84 -9.20
CA ASP A 297 4.40 -21.16 -9.85
C ASP A 297 4.44 -21.08 -11.38
N ARG A 298 5.24 -20.14 -11.91
CA ARG A 298 5.37 -19.82 -13.35
C ARG A 298 4.12 -19.24 -14.02
N GLN A 299 3.07 -18.95 -13.26
CA GLN A 299 1.91 -18.20 -13.73
C GLN A 299 2.11 -16.70 -13.45
N LEU A 300 1.98 -15.87 -14.49
CA LEU A 300 1.97 -14.41 -14.35
C LEU A 300 0.72 -14.02 -13.56
N LEU A 301 0.92 -13.37 -12.41
CA LEU A 301 -0.16 -12.94 -11.55
C LEU A 301 -0.56 -11.48 -11.82
N ALA A 302 0.43 -10.60 -12.04
CA ALA A 302 0.21 -9.20 -12.33
C ALA A 302 1.44 -8.57 -13.01
N SER A 303 1.21 -7.51 -13.78
CA SER A 303 2.25 -6.67 -14.39
C SER A 303 2.01 -5.22 -13.99
N PHE A 304 3.02 -4.58 -13.42
CA PHE A 304 2.96 -3.21 -12.93
C PHE A 304 3.92 -2.34 -13.72
N TYR A 305 3.46 -1.19 -14.22
CA TYR A 305 4.33 -0.15 -14.75
C TYR A 305 4.55 0.86 -13.63
N LEU A 306 5.77 0.88 -13.10
CA LEU A 306 6.09 1.66 -11.93
C LEU A 306 7.17 2.69 -12.24
N LYS A 307 7.07 3.83 -11.56
CA LYS A 307 8.07 4.89 -11.65
C LYS A 307 9.29 4.55 -10.79
N SER A 308 10.38 5.27 -11.01
CA SER A 308 11.54 5.19 -10.12
C SER A 308 11.18 5.59 -8.68
N GLY A 309 12.01 5.19 -7.71
CA GLY A 309 11.81 5.40 -6.29
C GLY A 309 11.24 4.19 -5.54
N PRO A 310 10.93 4.36 -4.25
CA PRO A 310 10.28 3.34 -3.44
C PRO A 310 8.83 3.18 -3.90
N GLN A 311 8.50 1.98 -4.37
CA GLN A 311 7.19 1.59 -4.82
C GLN A 311 6.70 0.45 -3.95
N GLU A 312 5.50 0.60 -3.39
CA GLU A 312 4.83 -0.49 -2.69
C GLU A 312 3.92 -1.18 -3.69
N LEU A 313 4.23 -2.44 -3.98
CA LEU A 313 3.40 -3.26 -4.82
C LEU A 313 2.22 -3.78 -4.00
N ASP A 314 1.06 -3.29 -4.39
CA ASP A 314 -0.20 -3.81 -3.93
C ASP A 314 -0.52 -5.10 -4.68
N THR A 315 -0.21 -6.22 -4.03
CA THR A 315 -0.34 -7.55 -4.60
C THR A 315 -1.77 -8.09 -4.55
N ARG A 316 -2.80 -7.27 -4.26
CA ARG A 316 -4.23 -7.70 -4.13
C ARG A 316 -4.81 -8.43 -5.34
N SER A 317 -4.50 -8.03 -6.57
CA SER A 317 -5.04 -8.64 -7.79
C SER A 317 -4.43 -10.00 -8.11
N SER A 318 -3.24 -10.23 -7.58
CA SER A 318 -2.56 -11.51 -7.59
C SER A 318 -2.97 -12.28 -6.34
N ARG A 319 -3.54 -13.49 -6.44
CA ARG A 319 -3.96 -14.28 -5.26
C ARG A 319 -2.78 -14.68 -4.35
N TRP A 320 -2.09 -13.76 -3.70
CA TRP A 320 -1.15 -14.02 -2.61
C TRP A 320 -1.93 -14.14 -1.29
N ALA A 321 -2.97 -14.98 -1.28
CA ALA A 321 -3.46 -15.50 -0.03
C ALA A 321 -2.47 -16.60 0.38
N ALA A 322 -1.60 -16.29 1.33
CA ALA A 322 -0.84 -17.30 2.04
C ALA A 322 -1.86 -18.21 2.74
N THR A 323 -2.18 -19.33 2.11
CA THR A 323 -2.74 -20.49 2.82
C THR A 323 -1.69 -20.95 3.81
N HIS A 324 -1.88 -20.63 5.09
CA HIS A 324 -1.35 -21.43 6.18
C HIS A 324 -2.48 -22.30 6.71
#